data_AF-A0A6C0P126-F1
#
_entry.id   AF-A0A6C0P126-F1
#
_cell.length_a   1.000
_cell.length_b   1.000
_cell.length_c   1.000
_cell.angle_alpha   90.00
_cell.angle_beta   90.00
_cell.angle_gamma   90.00
#
_symmetry.space_group_name_H-M   'P 1'
#
loop_
_entity.id
_entity.type
_entity.pdbx_description
1 polymer ?
#
loop_
_entity_poly.entity_id
_entity_poly.type
_entity_poly.pdbx_seq_one_letter_code
_entity_poly.pdbx_strand_id
1 'polypeptide(L)' 'MYENGQLIFDDCHFQDHFDCQVPVQVYWGKEHHDIGFVDEVSSSYIKMNNIFYSRKRFTFVSRPGY' A
#
# COMPACT_ATOMS: atom_id res chain seq x y z
N MET A 1 7.82 3.34 15.97
CA MET A 1 7.55 1.89 15.83
C MET A 1 6.27 1.80 15.03
N TYR A 2 6.34 1.45 13.75
CA TYR A 2 5.15 1.32 12.91
C TYR A 2 4.44 0.02 13.27
N GLU A 3 3.18 0.11 13.68
CA GLU A 3 2.39 -1.03 14.11
C GLU A 3 2.07 -1.92 12.90
N ASN A 4 2.30 -3.22 13.05
CA ASN A 4 1.91 -4.23 12.07
C ASN A 4 0.39 -4.11 11.82
N GLY A 5 -0.01 -3.70 10.61
CA GLY A 5 -1.41 -3.45 10.30
C GLY A 5 -1.81 -1.97 10.24
N GLN A 6 -0.84 -1.03 10.27
CA GLN A 6 -1.15 0.38 10.12
C GLN A 6 -1.65 0.69 8.71
N LEU A 7 -2.81 1.34 8.65
CA LEU A 7 -3.39 1.86 7.43
C LEU A 7 -2.47 2.94 6.87
N ILE A 8 -2.01 2.74 5.64
CA ILE A 8 -1.19 3.71 4.92
C ILE A 8 -2.06 4.40 3.88
N PHE A 9 -2.24 5.70 4.06
CA PHE A 9 -2.99 6.55 3.14
C PHE A 9 -2.23 7.82 2.80
N ASP A 10 -1.10 8.07 3.47
CA ASP A 10 -0.21 9.20 3.22
C ASP A 10 0.86 8.85 2.19
N ASP A 11 1.10 9.79 1.29
CA ASP A 11 2.13 9.70 0.24
C ASP A 11 3.52 9.43 0.84
N CYS A 12 3.83 10.04 2.00
CA CYS A 12 5.08 9.82 2.71
C CYS A 12 5.28 8.34 3.11
N HIS A 13 4.22 7.67 3.56
CA HIS A 13 4.32 6.26 3.92
C HIS A 13 4.58 5.41 2.68
N PHE A 14 3.87 5.67 1.57
CA PHE A 14 4.13 4.94 0.33
C PHE A 14 5.53 5.19 -0.25
N GLN A 15 6.05 6.41 -0.12
CA GLN A 15 7.41 6.75 -0.56
C GLN A 15 8.45 5.96 0.24
N ASP A 16 8.28 5.87 1.55
CA ASP A 16 9.12 5.07 2.43
C ASP A 16 9.03 3.56 2.08
N HIS A 17 7.83 3.08 1.77
CA HIS A 17 7.63 1.68 1.33
C HIS A 17 8.24 1.38 -0.03
N PHE A 18 8.23 2.36 -0.93
CA PHE A 18 8.89 2.25 -2.23
C PHE A 18 10.42 2.13 -2.06
N ASP A 19 11.01 2.95 -1.20
CA ASP A 19 12.45 2.94 -0.93
C ASP A 19 12.90 1.67 -0.19
N CYS A 20 12.17 1.29 0.86
CA CYS A 20 12.45 0.11 1.67
C CYS A 20 11.92 -1.21 1.05
N GLN A 21 11.32 -1.16 -0.16
CA GLN A 21 10.73 -2.32 -0.83
C GLN A 21 9.80 -3.14 0.09
N VAL A 22 8.95 -2.45 0.85
CA VAL A 22 8.06 -3.08 1.82
C VAL A 22 6.77 -3.53 1.11
N PRO A 23 6.34 -4.79 1.28
CA PRO A 23 5.09 -5.25 0.70
C PRO A 23 3.90 -4.56 1.37
N VAL A 24 2.97 -4.11 0.54
CA VAL A 24 1.71 -3.48 0.95
C VAL A 24 0.56 -4.40 0.62
N GLN A 25 -0.36 -4.57 1.57
CA GLN A 25 -1.61 -5.29 1.36
C GLN A 25 -2.71 -4.33 0.93
N VAL A 26 -3.44 -4.73 -0.09
CA VAL A 26 -4.60 -4.03 -0.62
C VAL A 26 -5.86 -4.77 -0.16
N TYR A 27 -6.73 -4.06 0.53
CA TYR A 27 -8.03 -4.53 0.98
C TYR A 27 -9.13 -3.78 0.24
N TRP A 28 -10.21 -4.50 -0.06
CA TRP A 28 -11.44 -3.91 -0.57
C TRP A 28 -12.58 -4.20 0.40
N GLY A 29 -12.95 -3.21 1.20
CA GLY A 29 -13.91 -3.39 2.29
C GLY A 29 -13.36 -4.29 3.40
N LYS A 30 -13.90 -5.51 3.53
CA LYS A 30 -13.44 -6.52 4.50
C LYS A 30 -12.64 -7.65 3.87
N GLU A 31 -12.50 -7.65 2.55
CA GLU A 31 -11.83 -8.71 1.82
C GLU A 31 -10.41 -8.29 1.46
N HIS A 32 -9.44 -9.15 1.75
CA HIS A 32 -8.08 -9.00 1.27
C HIS A 32 -8.11 -9.19 -0.26
N HIS A 33 -7.74 -8.15 -0.98
CA HIS A 33 -7.77 -8.16 -2.43
C HIS A 33 -6.44 -8.65 -3.00
N ASP A 34 -5.33 -8.04 -2.58
CA ASP A 34 -4.01 -8.33 -3.14
C ASP A 34 -2.86 -7.94 -2.19
N ILE A 35 -1.65 -8.40 -2.48
CA ILE A 35 -0.43 -8.01 -1.77
C ILE A 35 0.71 -7.82 -2.77
N GLY A 36 1.36 -6.65 -2.72
CA GLY A 36 2.43 -6.33 -3.65
C GLY A 36 3.28 -5.16 -3.21
N PHE A 37 4.34 -4.90 -3.97
CA PHE A 37 5.23 -3.76 -3.75
C PHE A 37 4.68 -2.54 -4.50
N VAL A 38 4.84 -1.37 -3.90
CA VAL A 38 4.57 -0.09 -4.57
C VAL A 38 5.57 0.06 -5.71
N ASP A 39 5.05 0.23 -6.93
CA ASP A 39 5.84 0.50 -8.13
C ASP A 39 5.81 1.99 -8.45
N GLU A 40 4.65 2.62 -8.27
CA GLU A 40 4.47 4.06 -8.44
C GLU A 40 3.34 4.55 -7.51
N VAL A 41 3.56 5.69 -6.85
CA VAL A 41 2.50 6.36 -6.10
C VAL A 41 2.11 7.66 -6.78
N SER A 42 0.81 7.86 -6.91
CA SER A 42 0.19 9.10 -7.34
C SER A 42 -0.82 9.57 -6.30
N SER A 43 -1.16 10.86 -6.33
CA SER A 43 -2.13 11.44 -5.37
C SER A 43 -3.54 10.84 -5.49
N SER A 44 -3.88 10.21 -6.64
CA SER A 44 -5.20 9.61 -6.88
C SER A 44 -5.20 8.08 -6.92
N TYR A 45 -4.08 7.47 -7.30
CA TYR A 45 -3.96 6.03 -7.52
C TYR A 45 -2.58 5.54 -7.12
N ILE A 46 -2.44 4.24 -6.94
CA ILE A 46 -1.18 3.57 -6.66
C ILE A 46 -1.03 2.44 -7.64
N LYS A 47 0.15 2.34 -8.25
CA LYS A 47 0.50 1.22 -9.10
C LYS A 47 1.31 0.24 -8.26
N MET A 48 0.84 -1.01 -8.20
CA MET A 48 1.52 -2.10 -7.51
C MET A 48 1.53 -3.30 -8.44
N ASN A 49 2.69 -3.91 -8.65
CA ASN A 49 2.83 -5.13 -9.44
C ASN A 49 2.14 -5.05 -10.83
N ASN A 50 2.27 -3.91 -11.52
CA ASN A 50 1.60 -3.60 -12.80
C ASN A 50 0.06 -3.47 -12.76
N ILE A 51 -0.55 -3.39 -11.58
CA ILE A 51 -1.98 -3.18 -11.36
C ILE A 51 -2.21 -1.79 -10.76
N PHE A 52 -3.26 -1.10 -11.22
CA PHE A 52 -3.64 0.23 -10.72
C PHE A 52 -4.74 0.13 -9.66
N TYR A 53 -4.42 0.58 -8.45
CA TYR A 53 -5.33 0.62 -7.31
C TYR A 53 -5.73 2.06 -6.98
N SER A 54 -7.02 2.28 -6.71
CA SER A 54 -7.56 3.60 -6.36
C SER A 54 -7.46 3.90 -4.86
N ARG A 55 -6.78 4.99 -4.47
CA ARG A 55 -6.61 5.40 -3.06
C ARG A 55 -7.91 5.67 -2.30
N LYS A 56 -8.98 6.01 -3.03
CA LYS A 56 -10.30 6.31 -2.44
C LYS A 56 -11.19 5.09 -2.19
N ARG A 57 -10.92 3.98 -2.87
CA ARG A 57 -11.78 2.77 -2.83
C ARG A 57 -11.11 1.61 -2.12
N PHE A 58 -9.79 1.54 -2.22
CA PHE A 58 -9.01 0.48 -1.61
C PHE A 58 -8.35 0.98 -0.34
N THR A 59 -8.20 0.04 0.58
CA THR A 59 -7.58 0.25 1.88
C THR A 59 -6.20 -0.37 1.81
N PHE A 60 -5.16 0.40 2.06
CA PHE A 60 -3.79 -0.08 2.00
C PHE A 60 -3.25 -0.26 3.41
N VAL A 61 -2.63 -1.41 3.65
CA VAL A 61 -2.09 -1.78 4.95
C VAL A 61 -0.62 -2.10 4.78
N SER A 62 0.20 -1.40 5.56
CA SER A 62 1.64 -1.67 5.64
C SER A 62 1.88 -2.98 6.38
N ARG A 63 2.73 -3.84 5.82
CA ARG A 63 3.31 -4.99 6.51
C ARG A 63 4.84 -4.84 6.60
N PRO A 64 5.34 -4.04 7.56
CA PRO A 64 6.76 -3.96 7.84
C PRO A 64 7.15 -5.17 8.70
N GLY A 65 7.65 -6.22 8.07
CA GLY A 65 7.97 -7.46 8.80
C GLY A 65 8.63 -8.56 7.97
N TYR A 66 9.23 -8.21 6.83
CA TYR A 66 10.08 -9.13 6.06
C TYR A 66 11.52 -8.61 6.04
#